data_AF-A0A927SHB3-F1
#
_entry.id   AF-A0A927SHB3-F1
#
_cell.length_a   1.000
_cell.length_b   1.000
_cell.length_c   1.000
_cell.angle_alpha   90.00
_cell.angle_beta   90.00
_cell.angle_gamma   90.00
#
_symmetry.space_group_name_H-M   'P 1'
#
loop_
_entity.id
_entity.type
_entity.pdbx_description
1 polymer ?
#
loop_
_entity_poly.entity_id
_entity_poly.type
_entity_poly.pdbx_seq_one_letter_code
_entity_poly.pdbx_strand_id
1 'polypeptide(L)'
;MTTIKPHTRAHIRLSNQTEVISFIQDLCKQEDSFAIENSTGNHRVNAKSVIGVMYTMMDFPEELYLVNDTNDGFIPSFVDAYRIP
;
A
#
# COMPACT_ATOMS: atom_id res chain seq x y z
N MET A 1 -17.11 13.78 21.08
CA MET A 1 -17.37 13.19 19.75
C MET A 1 -16.06 13.22 18.99
N THR A 2 -15.34 12.11 18.93
CA THR A 2 -14.12 11.98 18.13
C THR A 2 -14.54 11.87 16.67
N THR A 3 -14.28 12.91 15.88
CA THR A 3 -14.45 12.87 14.43
C THR A 3 -13.46 11.83 13.91
N ILE A 4 -13.96 10.65 13.54
CA ILE A 4 -13.15 9.63 12.85
C ILE A 4 -12.81 10.26 11.50
N LYS A 5 -11.57 10.76 11.34
CA LYS A 5 -11.07 11.11 10.01
C LYS A 5 -11.14 9.82 9.17
N PRO A 6 -11.70 9.87 7.95
CA PRO A 6 -11.65 8.72 7.06
C PRO A 6 -10.20 8.33 6.86
N HIS A 7 -9.84 7.09 7.23
CA HIS A 7 -8.51 6.56 6.96
C HIS A 7 -8.29 6.59 5.44
N THR A 8 -7.33 7.39 4.98
CA THR A 8 -7.16 7.62 3.56
C THR A 8 -6.16 6.62 2.99
N ARG A 9 -6.64 5.81 2.07
CA ARG A 9 -5.89 4.69 1.48
C ARG A 9 -6.05 4.65 -0.04
N ALA A 10 -5.06 4.10 -0.74
CA ALA A 10 -5.11 3.91 -2.19
C ALA A 10 -5.30 2.42 -2.49
N HIS A 11 -6.40 2.08 -3.16
CA HIS A 11 -6.61 0.72 -3.67
C HIS A 11 -5.69 0.49 -4.87
N ILE A 12 -4.81 -0.49 -4.76
CA ILE A 12 -3.79 -0.80 -5.77
C ILE A 12 -3.82 -2.27 -6.19
N ARG A 13 -3.23 -2.57 -7.34
CA ARG A 13 -2.92 -3.94 -7.77
C ARG A 13 -1.44 -4.05 -8.13
N LEU A 14 -0.82 -5.12 -7.67
CA LEU A 14 0.50 -5.57 -8.11
C LEU A 14 0.31 -6.97 -8.68
N SER A 15 0.64 -7.15 -9.95
CA SER A 15 0.23 -8.32 -10.74
C SER A 15 1.33 -9.38 -10.86
N ASN A 16 2.58 -8.98 -10.64
CA ASN A 16 3.74 -9.85 -10.80
C ASN A 16 4.93 -9.34 -9.98
N GLN A 17 5.97 -10.17 -9.87
CA GLN A 17 7.17 -9.86 -9.10
C GLN A 17 7.90 -8.60 -9.60
N THR A 18 7.92 -8.35 -10.91
CA THR A 18 8.58 -7.17 -11.48
C THR A 18 7.91 -5.88 -10.99
N GLU A 19 6.57 -5.83 -11.02
CA GLU A 19 5.79 -4.70 -10.49
C GLU A 19 6.04 -4.50 -8.99
N VAL A 20 6.11 -5.57 -8.20
CA VAL A 20 6.43 -5.47 -6.76
C VAL A 20 7.78 -4.81 -6.53
N ILE A 21 8.82 -5.26 -7.25
CA ILE A 21 10.16 -4.69 -7.09
C ILE A 21 10.19 -3.23 -7.52
N SER A 22 9.59 -2.88 -8.66
CA SER A 22 9.53 -1.50 -9.13
C SER A 22 8.74 -0.60 -8.18
N PHE A 23 7.57 -1.04 -7.71
CA PHE A 23 6.75 -0.33 -6.75
C PHE A 23 7.53 -0.05 -5.45
N ILE A 24 8.19 -1.07 -4.90
CA ILE A 24 8.98 -0.93 -3.67
C ILE A 24 10.18 -0.01 -3.86
N GLN A 25 10.87 -0.09 -5.00
CA GLN A 25 11.99 0.80 -5.31
C GLN A 25 11.57 2.28 -5.32
N ASP A 26 10.41 2.59 -5.91
CA ASP A 26 9.87 3.95 -5.91
C ASP A 26 9.38 4.39 -4.53
N LEU A 27 8.78 3.48 -3.76
CA LEU A 27 8.33 3.76 -2.40
C LEU A 27 9.51 3.99 -1.43
N CYS A 28 10.62 3.27 -1.61
CA CYS A 28 11.85 3.45 -0.83
C CYS A 28 12.54 4.81 -1.04
N LYS A 29 12.19 5.55 -2.11
CA LYS A 29 12.65 6.93 -2.31
C LYS A 29 11.90 7.94 -1.42
N GLN A 30 10.77 7.54 -0.84
CA GLN A 30 9.98 8.35 0.07
C GLN A 30 10.49 8.15 1.51
N GLU A 31 10.54 9.22 2.30
CA GLU A 31 10.95 9.14 3.70
C GLU A 31 9.88 8.51 4.60
N ASP A 32 8.60 8.71 4.26
CA ASP A 32 7.46 8.23 5.04
C ASP A 32 7.42 6.71 5.21
N SER A 33 6.78 6.28 6.30
CA SER A 33 6.42 4.88 6.53
C SER A 33 5.11 4.55 5.81
N PHE A 34 5.10 3.43 5.10
CA PHE A 34 3.93 2.97 4.36
C PHE A 34 3.63 1.51 4.72
N ALA A 35 2.34 1.18 4.73
CA ALA A 35 1.88 -0.19 4.86
C ALA A 35 0.97 -0.59 3.69
N ILE A 36 0.95 -1.87 3.37
CA ILE A 36 -0.13 -2.47 2.59
C ILE A 36 -1.05 -3.16 3.57
N GLU A 37 -2.35 -2.90 3.45
CA GLU A 37 -3.39 -3.52 4.24
C GLU A 37 -4.48 -4.18 3.40
N ASN A 38 -5.22 -5.10 4.00
CA ASN A 38 -6.43 -5.67 3.41
C ASN A 38 -7.65 -4.73 3.59
N SER A 39 -8.82 -5.09 3.03
CA SER A 39 -10.02 -4.24 3.08
C SER A 39 -10.46 -3.82 4.49
N THR A 40 -10.18 -4.65 5.50
CA THR A 40 -10.55 -4.43 6.90
C THR A 40 -9.46 -3.75 7.73
N GLY A 41 -8.23 -3.59 7.20
CA GLY A 41 -7.09 -3.03 7.93
C GLY A 41 -6.48 -3.96 8.99
N ASN A 42 -6.98 -5.19 9.13
CA ASN A 42 -6.54 -6.14 10.16
C ASN A 42 -5.28 -6.91 9.77
N HIS A 43 -5.00 -7.06 8.47
CA HIS A 43 -3.73 -7.59 7.97
C HIS A 43 -2.92 -6.45 7.40
N ARG A 44 -1.72 -6.24 7.92
CA ARG A 44 -0.85 -5.12 7.54
C ARG A 44 0.58 -5.59 7.41
N VAL A 45 1.26 -5.15 6.35
CA VAL A 45 2.69 -5.41 6.13
C VAL A 45 3.39 -4.09 5.81
N ASN A 46 4.68 -4.00 6.13
CA ASN A 46 5.51 -2.90 5.67
C ASN A 46 5.55 -2.90 4.13
N ALA A 47 5.07 -1.82 3.50
CA ALA A 47 4.98 -1.70 2.05
C ALA A 47 6.35 -1.64 1.36
N LYS A 48 7.45 -1.42 2.11
CA LYS A 48 8.83 -1.47 1.63
C LYS A 48 9.47 -2.86 1.78
N SER A 49 8.74 -3.86 2.30
CA SER A 49 9.20 -5.24 2.43
C SER A 49 8.79 -6.09 1.22
N VAL A 50 9.77 -6.49 0.40
CA VAL A 50 9.51 -7.36 -0.77
C VAL A 50 8.78 -8.63 -0.36
N ILE A 51 9.25 -9.31 0.70
CA ILE A 51 8.64 -10.55 1.17
C ILE A 51 7.21 -10.27 1.67
N GLY A 52 7.03 -9.22 2.48
CA GLY A 52 5.71 -8.87 3.03
C GLY A 52 4.68 -8.61 1.93
N VAL A 53 5.03 -7.79 0.94
CA VAL A 53 4.15 -7.45 -0.19
C VAL A 53 3.85 -8.68 -1.07
N MET A 54 4.84 -9.55 -1.31
CA MET A 54 4.60 -10.79 -2.04
C MET A 54 3.63 -11.72 -1.31
N TYR A 55 3.68 -11.78 0.03
CA TYR A 55 2.72 -12.55 0.82
C TYR A 55 1.30 -11.99 0.72
N THR A 56 1.12 -10.67 0.75
CA THR A 56 -0.23 -10.06 0.63
C THR A 56 -0.86 -10.31 -0.72
N MET A 57 -0.06 -10.40 -1.79
CA MET A 57 -0.53 -10.79 -3.11
C MET A 57 -1.04 -12.24 -3.18
N MET A 58 -0.63 -13.12 -2.26
CA MET A 58 -1.14 -14.50 -2.19
C MET A 58 -2.37 -14.59 -1.26
N ASP A 59 -2.36 -13.84 -0.17
CA ASP A 59 -3.37 -13.90 0.89
C ASP A 59 -4.64 -13.11 0.55
N PHE A 60 -4.48 -11.92 -0.05
CA PHE A 60 -5.60 -11.05 -0.44
C PHE A 60 -5.32 -10.28 -1.75
N PRO A 61 -5.18 -10.97 -2.90
CA PRO A 61 -4.72 -10.40 -4.19
C PRO A 61 -5.56 -9.23 -4.74
N GLU A 62 -6.83 -9.14 -4.36
CA GLU A 62 -7.78 -8.14 -4.88
C GLU A 62 -7.98 -6.95 -3.92
N GLU A 63 -7.47 -7.05 -2.70
CA GLU A 63 -7.76 -6.12 -1.62
C GLU A 63 -6.50 -5.45 -1.08
N LEU A 64 -5.56 -5.06 -1.95
CA LEU A 64 -4.35 -4.36 -1.52
C LEU A 64 -4.61 -2.86 -1.42
N TYR A 65 -4.49 -2.31 -0.22
CA TYR A 65 -4.60 -0.87 0.01
C TYR A 65 -3.27 -0.33 0.53
N LEU A 66 -2.69 0.65 -0.17
CA LEU A 66 -1.54 1.40 0.32
C LEU A 66 -2.00 2.49 1.28
N VAL A 67 -1.35 2.55 2.44
CA VAL A 67 -1.59 3.56 3.48
C VAL A 67 -0.28 4.24 3.85
N ASN A 68 -0.35 5.53 4.17
CA ASN A 68 0.79 6.28 4.68
C ASN A 68 0.63 6.41 6.21
N ASP A 69 1.52 5.76 6.95
CA ASP A 69 1.50 5.73 8.41
C ASP A 69 2.06 7.01 9.04
N THR A 70 2.81 7.80 8.28
CA THR A 70 3.45 9.03 8.74
C THR A 70 2.59 10.26 8.44
N ASN A 71 1.99 10.31 7.26
CA ASN A 71 1.19 11.43 6.77
C ASN A 71 -0.10 10.92 6.11
N ASP A 72 -1.11 10.65 6.94
CA ASP A 72 -2.40 10.09 6.49
C ASP A 72 -3.00 10.92 5.35
N GLY A 73 -3.31 10.24 4.25
CA GLY A 73 -3.82 10.85 3.02
C GLY A 73 -2.77 11.38 2.04
N PHE A 74 -1.49 11.38 2.38
CA PHE A 74 -0.42 11.64 1.42
C PHE A 74 -0.02 10.35 0.69
N ILE A 75 -0.51 10.20 -0.53
CA ILE A 75 -0.13 9.09 -1.43
C ILE A 75 0.74 9.64 -2.57
N PRO A 76 1.97 9.14 -2.77
CA PRO A 76 2.84 9.58 -3.87
C PRO A 76 2.19 9.37 -5.24
N SER A 77 2.41 10.29 -6.18
CA SER A 77 1.77 10.25 -7.50
C SER A 77 2.14 9.03 -8.36
N PHE A 78 3.32 8.44 -8.16
CA PHE A 78 3.71 7.22 -8.90
C PHE A 78 2.76 6.04 -8.61
N VAL A 79 2.05 6.06 -7.46
CA VAL A 79 1.08 5.04 -7.07
C VAL A 79 -0.11 5.01 -8.02
N ASP A 80 -0.41 6.11 -8.71
CA ASP A 80 -1.54 6.20 -9.64
C ASP A 80 -1.42 5.20 -10.81
N ALA A 81 -0.21 4.80 -11.18
CA ALA A 81 0.03 3.76 -12.18
C ALA A 81 -0.45 2.35 -11.75
N TYR A 82 -0.68 2.15 -10.45
CA TYR A 82 -1.06 0.88 -9.84
C TYR A 82 -2.49 0.91 -9.28
N ARG A 83 -3.18 2.06 -9.34
CA ARG A 83 -4.52 2.21 -8.77
C ARG A 83 -5.55 1.38 -9.53
N ILE A 84 -6.48 0.80 -8.78
CA ILE A 84 -7.68 0.15 -9.33
C ILE A 84 -8.80 1.21 -9.43
N PRO A 85 -9.61 1.23 -10.51
CA PRO A 85 -10.77 2.13 -10.65
C PRO A 85 -11.81 1.97 -9.56
#